data_AF-A0AAV1CXU0-F1
#
_entry.id   AF-A0AAV1CXU0-F1
#
_cell.length_a   1.000
_cell.length_b   1.000
_cell.length_c   1.000
_cell.angle_alpha   90.00
_cell.angle_beta   90.00
_cell.angle_gamma   90.00
#
_symmetry.space_group_name_H-M   'P 1'
#
loop_
_entity.id
_entity.type
_entity.pdbx_description
1 polymer ?
#
loop_
_entity_poly.entity_id
_entity_poly.type
_entity_poly.pdbx_seq_one_letter_code
_entity_poly.pdbx_strand_id
1 'polypeptide(L)'
;MPPALSFWFQYRYLSKPASIRSVRYLKSANGREETGKENCDLFTGDWIPDPNGPYYTNATYVSAFPSHSNCMKNGRPDSNYLKWRWKPDGCELPKFDPERFLELVRGKSMAFVGDSLARNHMQSLGCLLSRVAVPEDVSPKDREEWVYKDYNFNMSSYWTVFFTRSERSKKGPDNIYLDEFNEYWTSKIANYDYMIISAGQWWFVTSMYYENRRLFGCNKCKEESVPDIGFYSAYQKALRTSLRAMRELAKPGATFFIRSVSPDHFEGGSWYNGGYCNRTKPFRRLETDLDPYSAVLRGIQMEELKIAQEEGNKKGLRFGMIDVTPAMRLRPDGHPDIYRRPNEEVVHDCVHWCLPGPIDVWNEFLLQLLIRDQDPQNPNHIR
;
A
#
# COMPACT_ATOMS: atom_id res chain seq x y z
N MET A 1 2.24 -26.07 24.95
CA MET A 1 2.44 -24.90 24.07
C MET A 1 1.08 -24.49 23.52
N PRO A 2 0.32 -23.65 24.24
CA PRO A 2 -1.09 -23.48 23.91
C PRO A 2 -1.47 -22.02 23.55
N PRO A 3 -2.66 -21.88 22.92
CA PRO A 3 -3.14 -20.74 22.17
C PRO A 3 -3.80 -19.71 23.09
N ALA A 4 -3.83 -18.44 22.68
CA ALA A 4 -4.64 -17.43 23.37
C ALA A 4 -4.85 -16.18 22.50
N LEU A 5 -5.77 -16.26 21.53
CA LEU A 5 -6.39 -15.07 20.93
C LEU A 5 -7.86 -15.40 20.61
N SER A 6 -8.60 -15.79 21.63
CA SER A 6 -10.05 -15.72 21.64
C SER A 6 -10.48 -15.28 23.02
N PHE A 7 -11.47 -14.39 23.03
CA PHE A 7 -12.39 -14.03 24.12
C PHE A 7 -12.41 -12.58 24.66
N TRP A 8 -13.53 -11.94 24.26
CA TRP A 8 -14.34 -10.88 24.89
C TRP A 8 -13.86 -9.42 24.80
N PHE A 9 -14.61 -8.59 24.07
CA PHE A 9 -15.40 -7.49 24.65
C PHE A 9 -16.60 -7.12 23.76
N GLN A 10 -17.75 -6.96 24.41
CA GLN A 10 -19.12 -6.89 23.89
C GLN A 10 -19.59 -5.41 23.82
N TYR A 11 -20.26 -5.01 22.72
CA TYR A 11 -21.27 -3.93 22.45
C TYR A 11 -21.34 -2.65 23.36
N ARG A 12 -21.73 -1.43 22.95
CA ARG A 12 -22.54 -0.89 21.84
C ARG A 12 -22.36 0.66 21.73
N TYR A 13 -22.55 1.16 20.50
CA TYR A 13 -22.76 2.53 19.97
C TYR A 13 -23.13 3.71 20.88
N LEU A 14 -22.56 4.90 20.58
CA LEU A 14 -23.23 6.06 19.94
C LEU A 14 -22.34 7.31 20.00
N SER A 15 -21.73 7.70 18.88
CA SER A 15 -21.31 9.09 18.67
C SER A 15 -21.42 9.43 17.19
N LYS A 16 -22.33 10.38 16.90
CA LYS A 16 -22.51 10.95 15.56
C LYS A 16 -21.24 11.71 15.18
N PRO A 17 -20.68 11.53 13.96
CA PRO A 17 -19.65 12.43 13.48
C PRO A 17 -20.24 13.84 13.30
N ALA A 18 -19.50 14.84 13.79
CA ALA A 18 -19.81 16.24 13.57
C ALA A 18 -19.75 16.58 12.07
N SER A 19 -20.67 17.46 11.65
CA SER A 19 -20.84 17.98 10.29
C SER A 19 -19.52 18.38 9.61
N ILE A 20 -19.03 17.58 8.67
CA ILE A 20 -17.96 17.96 7.74
C ILE A 20 -18.61 18.71 6.57
N ARG A 21 -18.19 19.95 6.33
CA ARG A 21 -18.62 20.78 5.20
C ARG A 21 -18.25 20.08 3.88
N SER A 22 -19.22 19.99 2.98
CA SER A 22 -19.07 19.42 1.65
C SER A 22 -18.03 20.19 0.83
N VAL A 23 -16.94 19.52 0.46
CA VAL A 23 -16.02 20.00 -0.58
C VAL A 23 -16.69 19.71 -1.92
N ARG A 24 -17.17 20.76 -2.59
CA ARG A 24 -17.72 20.65 -3.96
C ARG A 24 -16.57 20.35 -4.92
N TYR A 25 -16.57 19.16 -5.50
CA TYR A 25 -15.79 18.87 -6.71
C TYR A 25 -16.35 19.70 -7.87
N LEU A 26 -15.54 20.59 -8.43
CA LEU A 26 -15.84 21.27 -9.68
C LEU A 26 -15.68 20.26 -10.83
N LYS A 27 -16.78 19.99 -11.54
CA LYS A 27 -16.76 19.27 -12.82
C LYS A 27 -16.10 20.18 -13.86
N SER A 28 -14.98 19.76 -14.44
CA SER A 28 -14.43 20.39 -15.64
C SER A 28 -15.24 19.96 -16.86
N ALA A 29 -15.60 20.93 -17.70
CA ALA A 29 -16.42 20.77 -18.88
C ALA A 29 -15.62 20.18 -20.06
N ASN A 30 -16.30 19.36 -20.86
CA ASN A 30 -15.80 18.70 -22.05
C ASN A 30 -15.55 19.72 -23.18
N GLY A 31 -14.32 19.79 -23.68
CA GLY A 31 -13.96 20.40 -24.96
C GLY A 31 -12.97 19.48 -25.65
N ARG A 32 -13.36 18.91 -26.80
CA ARG A 32 -12.47 18.11 -27.66
C ARG A 32 -11.63 19.04 -28.51
N GLU A 33 -10.32 18.99 -28.33
CA GLU A 33 -9.31 19.33 -29.33
C GLU A 33 -8.18 18.31 -29.23
N GLU A 34 -8.01 17.50 -30.28
CA GLU A 34 -6.85 16.61 -30.43
C GLU A 34 -5.65 17.43 -30.90
N THR A 35 -4.66 17.68 -30.02
CA THR A 35 -3.23 17.80 -30.38
C THR A 35 -2.33 17.74 -29.14
N GLY A 36 -1.34 16.84 -29.16
CA GLY A 36 -0.20 16.81 -28.22
C GLY A 36 -0.14 15.52 -27.39
N LYS A 37 1.06 14.95 -27.20
CA LYS A 37 1.30 13.80 -26.30
C LYS A 37 0.85 14.17 -24.88
N GLU A 38 -0.40 13.90 -24.54
CA GLU A 38 -0.95 14.24 -23.23
C GLU A 38 -0.40 13.32 -22.13
N ASN A 39 -0.21 13.92 -20.96
CA ASN A 39 0.24 13.28 -19.75
C ASN A 39 -0.80 12.24 -19.29
N CYS A 40 -0.57 10.95 -19.59
CA CYS A 40 -1.50 9.92 -19.17
C CYS A 40 -1.47 9.71 -17.64
N ASP A 41 -2.60 10.04 -17.00
CA ASP A 41 -2.91 9.59 -15.66
C ASP A 41 -3.14 8.06 -15.66
N LEU A 42 -2.25 7.32 -15.00
CA LEU A 42 -2.32 5.86 -14.90
C LEU A 42 -3.38 5.40 -13.88
N PHE A 43 -3.77 6.28 -12.97
CA PHE A 43 -4.46 5.91 -11.73
C PHE A 43 -5.96 6.11 -11.79
N THR A 44 -6.47 6.81 -12.80
CA THR A 44 -7.90 7.01 -13.05
C THR A 44 -8.35 6.18 -14.26
N GLY A 45 -9.33 5.30 -14.05
CA GLY A 45 -9.70 4.26 -15.02
C GLY A 45 -10.75 3.29 -14.49
N ASP A 46 -10.96 2.20 -15.23
CA ASP A 46 -11.88 1.11 -14.89
C ASP A 46 -11.19 -0.25 -15.00
N TRP A 47 -11.73 -1.23 -14.27
CA TRP A 47 -11.43 -2.63 -14.51
C TRP A 47 -12.25 -3.14 -15.69
N ILE A 48 -11.57 -3.70 -16.68
CA ILE A 48 -12.17 -4.34 -17.84
C ILE A 48 -11.84 -5.84 -17.85
N PRO A 49 -12.72 -6.68 -18.44
CA PRO A 49 -12.42 -8.11 -18.58
C PRO A 49 -11.12 -8.34 -19.38
N ASP A 50 -10.28 -9.25 -18.88
CA ASP A 50 -9.12 -9.79 -19.60
C ASP A 50 -9.12 -11.32 -19.46
N PRO A 51 -9.57 -12.06 -20.50
CA PRO A 51 -9.63 -13.52 -20.45
C PRO A 51 -8.22 -14.15 -20.36
N ASN A 52 -7.18 -13.42 -20.74
CA ASN A 52 -5.80 -13.91 -20.82
C ASN A 52 -5.03 -13.83 -19.48
N GLY A 53 -5.62 -13.28 -18.40
CA GLY A 53 -5.02 -13.35 -17.06
C GLY A 53 -5.14 -14.74 -16.42
N PRO A 54 -4.49 -15.04 -15.29
CA PRO A 54 -3.49 -14.24 -14.56
C PRO A 54 -2.09 -14.31 -15.19
N TYR A 55 -1.18 -13.45 -14.73
CA TYR A 55 0.23 -13.45 -15.15
C TYR A 55 1.01 -14.71 -14.76
N TYR A 56 0.62 -15.31 -13.62
CA TYR A 56 1.25 -16.47 -13.03
C TYR A 56 0.19 -17.32 -12.35
N THR A 57 0.51 -18.59 -12.11
CA THR A 57 -0.41 -19.57 -11.49
C THR A 57 0.13 -20.05 -10.15
N ASN A 58 -0.62 -20.91 -9.45
CA ASN A 58 -0.14 -21.60 -8.25
C ASN A 58 1.16 -22.38 -8.47
N ALA A 59 1.40 -22.87 -9.69
CA ALA A 59 2.57 -23.68 -10.00
C ALA A 59 3.84 -22.84 -10.17
N THR A 60 3.70 -21.60 -10.63
CA THR A 60 4.82 -20.65 -10.82
C THR A 60 4.99 -19.70 -9.62
N TYR A 61 4.12 -19.82 -8.63
CA TYR A 61 4.24 -19.16 -7.33
C TYR A 61 5.49 -19.67 -6.62
N VAL A 62 6.45 -18.79 -6.35
CA VAL A 62 7.70 -19.20 -5.71
C VAL A 62 7.39 -19.68 -4.29
N SER A 63 7.88 -20.86 -3.94
CA SER A 63 7.70 -21.47 -2.62
C SER A 63 8.27 -20.63 -1.46
N ALA A 64 9.12 -19.64 -1.77
CA ALA A 64 9.65 -18.66 -0.81
C ALA A 64 8.57 -17.69 -0.28
N PHE A 65 7.45 -17.52 -0.98
CA PHE A 65 6.40 -16.59 -0.54
C PHE A 65 5.39 -17.27 0.38
N PRO A 66 4.86 -16.57 1.40
CA PRO A 66 3.95 -17.17 2.37
C PRO A 66 2.69 -17.75 1.72
N SER A 67 2.27 -18.94 2.14
CA SER A 67 1.08 -19.63 1.61
C SER A 67 -0.22 -18.87 1.82
N HIS A 68 -0.29 -17.98 2.81
CA HIS A 68 -1.52 -17.30 3.20
C HIS A 68 -2.10 -16.34 2.14
N SER A 69 -1.29 -15.87 1.19
CA SER A 69 -1.78 -15.02 0.08
C SER A 69 -2.19 -15.84 -1.15
N ASN A 70 -1.86 -17.14 -1.19
CA ASN A 70 -2.22 -18.02 -2.30
C ASN A 70 -3.64 -18.61 -2.10
N CYS A 71 -4.65 -17.79 -2.38
CA CYS A 71 -6.05 -18.12 -2.14
C CYS A 71 -6.51 -19.40 -2.86
N MET A 72 -6.07 -19.62 -4.10
CA MET A 72 -6.41 -20.83 -4.86
C MET A 72 -5.83 -22.08 -4.20
N LYS A 73 -4.56 -22.05 -3.76
CA LYS A 73 -3.95 -23.17 -3.01
C LYS A 73 -4.64 -23.41 -1.67
N ASN A 74 -5.17 -22.36 -1.06
CA ASN A 74 -5.90 -22.42 0.21
C ASN A 74 -7.39 -22.78 0.04
N GLY A 75 -7.81 -23.20 -1.15
CA GLY A 75 -9.15 -23.76 -1.38
C GLY A 75 -10.21 -22.77 -1.87
N ARG A 76 -9.82 -21.56 -2.31
CA ARG A 76 -10.76 -20.63 -2.95
C ARG A 76 -11.31 -21.21 -4.25
N PRO A 77 -12.64 -21.39 -4.39
CA PRO A 77 -13.22 -22.10 -5.53
C PRO A 77 -13.41 -21.22 -6.78
N ASP A 78 -13.58 -19.91 -6.62
CA ASP A 78 -13.76 -18.97 -7.73
C ASP A 78 -12.43 -18.39 -8.21
N SER A 79 -12.30 -18.17 -9.53
CA SER A 79 -11.09 -17.61 -10.16
C SER A 79 -11.38 -16.42 -11.08
N ASN A 80 -12.65 -16.01 -11.20
CA ASN A 80 -13.05 -14.90 -12.08
C ASN A 80 -12.43 -13.56 -11.68
N TYR A 81 -12.06 -13.39 -10.41
CA TYR A 81 -11.34 -12.21 -9.92
C TYR A 81 -9.96 -12.04 -10.60
N LEU A 82 -9.40 -13.09 -11.22
CA LEU A 82 -8.14 -13.06 -11.96
C LEU A 82 -8.28 -12.58 -13.42
N LYS A 83 -9.52 -12.45 -13.91
CA LYS A 83 -9.82 -12.19 -15.33
C LYS A 83 -10.14 -10.72 -15.60
N TRP A 84 -9.42 -9.83 -14.92
CA TRP A 84 -9.62 -8.39 -14.99
C TRP A 84 -8.28 -7.69 -15.15
N ARG A 85 -8.25 -6.64 -15.98
CA ARG A 85 -7.11 -5.72 -16.07
C ARG A 85 -7.59 -4.28 -15.88
N TRP A 86 -6.71 -3.45 -15.34
CA TRP A 86 -6.97 -2.03 -15.21
C TRP A 86 -6.75 -1.32 -16.55
N LYS A 87 -7.67 -0.42 -16.91
CA LYS A 87 -7.56 0.41 -18.10
C LYS A 87 -7.71 1.88 -17.68
N PRO A 88 -6.63 2.67 -17.73
CA PRO A 88 -6.70 4.12 -17.56
C PRO A 88 -7.62 4.79 -18.60
N ASP A 89 -8.18 5.95 -18.27
CA ASP A 89 -9.10 6.66 -19.17
C ASP A 89 -8.40 7.21 -20.43
N GLY A 90 -7.20 7.78 -20.23
CA GLY A 90 -6.48 8.50 -21.26
C GLY A 90 -5.42 7.66 -22.01
N CYS A 91 -5.15 6.43 -21.59
CA CYS A 91 -4.19 5.57 -22.28
C CYS A 91 -4.35 4.09 -21.95
N GLU A 92 -3.56 3.27 -22.64
CA GLU A 92 -3.40 1.86 -22.30
C GLU A 92 -2.33 1.71 -21.22
N LEU A 93 -2.61 0.85 -20.23
CA LEU A 93 -1.61 0.34 -19.30
C LEU A 93 -1.02 -0.94 -19.90
N PRO A 94 0.27 -0.97 -20.29
CA PRO A 94 0.90 -2.19 -20.75
C PRO A 94 0.91 -3.25 -19.66
N LYS A 95 0.78 -4.51 -20.08
CA LYS A 95 0.94 -5.66 -19.21
C LYS A 95 2.32 -5.65 -18.54
N PHE A 96 2.39 -6.20 -17.32
CA PHE A 96 3.67 -6.26 -16.61
C PHE A 96 4.69 -7.10 -17.38
N ASP A 97 5.82 -6.47 -17.70
CA ASP A 97 6.97 -7.09 -18.35
C ASP A 97 8.08 -7.32 -17.31
N PRO A 98 8.28 -8.57 -16.84
CA PRO A 98 9.27 -8.88 -15.82
C PRO A 98 10.72 -8.69 -16.30
N GLU A 99 11.02 -8.97 -17.56
CA GLU A 99 12.36 -8.80 -18.12
C GLU A 99 12.69 -7.31 -18.19
N ARG A 100 11.75 -6.51 -18.71
CA ARG A 100 11.93 -5.05 -18.75
C ARG A 100 12.07 -4.46 -17.35
N PHE A 101 11.30 -4.92 -16.38
CA PHE A 101 11.42 -4.48 -14.99
C PHE A 101 12.83 -4.78 -14.46
N LEU A 102 13.28 -6.03 -14.56
CA LEU A 102 14.59 -6.47 -14.05
C LEU A 102 15.76 -5.72 -14.73
N GLU A 103 15.67 -5.43 -16.03
CA GLU A 103 16.65 -4.60 -16.73
C GLU A 103 16.65 -3.15 -16.23
N LEU A 104 15.48 -2.55 -15.97
CA LEU A 104 15.41 -1.17 -15.44
C LEU A 104 16.01 -1.03 -14.03
N VAL A 105 15.92 -2.09 -13.23
CA VAL A 105 16.45 -2.11 -11.85
C VAL A 105 17.81 -2.82 -11.74
N ARG A 106 18.44 -3.17 -12.87
CA ARG A 106 19.75 -3.81 -12.90
C ARG A 106 20.79 -2.96 -12.16
N GLY A 107 21.50 -3.57 -11.21
CA GLY A 107 22.49 -2.87 -10.39
C GLY A 107 21.91 -1.91 -9.34
N LYS A 108 20.60 -1.96 -9.08
CA LYS A 108 19.91 -1.07 -8.14
C LYS A 108 19.38 -1.82 -6.92
N SER A 109 18.91 -1.09 -5.92
CA SER A 109 18.31 -1.63 -4.70
C SER A 109 16.94 -1.00 -4.44
N MET A 110 15.95 -1.81 -4.03
CA MET A 110 14.58 -1.34 -3.74
C MET A 110 14.11 -1.73 -2.33
N ALA A 111 13.43 -0.84 -1.61
CA ALA A 111 12.84 -1.15 -0.31
C ALA A 111 11.32 -0.92 -0.28
N PHE A 112 10.58 -1.84 0.33
CA PHE A 112 9.17 -1.71 0.68
C PHE A 112 9.06 -1.49 2.19
N VAL A 113 8.68 -0.29 2.62
CA VAL A 113 8.65 0.09 4.03
C VAL A 113 7.21 0.31 4.47
N GLY A 114 6.74 -0.46 5.44
CA GLY A 114 5.35 -0.33 5.83
C GLY A 114 4.76 -1.48 6.62
N ASP A 115 3.43 -1.56 6.57
CA ASP A 115 2.65 -2.64 7.16
C ASP A 115 2.60 -3.90 6.27
N SER A 116 1.67 -4.81 6.57
CA SER A 116 1.52 -6.06 5.83
C SER A 116 1.14 -5.89 4.37
N LEU A 117 0.58 -4.75 3.98
CA LEU A 117 0.27 -4.47 2.58
C LEU A 117 1.51 -4.01 1.80
N ALA A 118 2.50 -3.39 2.46
CA ALA A 118 3.80 -3.14 1.83
C ALA A 118 4.52 -4.45 1.51
N ARG A 119 4.48 -5.42 2.43
CA ARG A 119 5.00 -6.77 2.19
C ARG A 119 4.18 -7.52 1.13
N ASN A 120 2.86 -7.40 1.14
CA ASN A 120 1.99 -8.00 0.11
C ASN A 120 2.32 -7.46 -1.29
N HIS A 121 2.66 -6.17 -1.41
CA HIS A 121 3.11 -5.53 -2.66
C HIS A 121 4.44 -6.13 -3.14
N MET A 122 5.44 -6.23 -2.26
CA MET A 122 6.73 -6.85 -2.57
C MET A 122 6.56 -8.31 -3.01
N GLN A 123 5.69 -9.07 -2.34
CA GLN A 123 5.41 -10.47 -2.68
C GLN A 123 4.72 -10.62 -4.05
N SER A 124 3.80 -9.73 -4.40
CA SER A 124 3.24 -9.65 -5.77
C SER A 124 4.34 -9.41 -6.80
N LEU A 125 5.25 -8.47 -6.53
CA LEU A 125 6.37 -8.18 -7.43
C LEU A 125 7.26 -9.42 -7.62
N GLY A 126 7.63 -10.09 -6.53
CA GLY A 126 8.41 -11.32 -6.58
C GLY A 126 7.73 -12.44 -7.40
N CYS A 127 6.41 -12.59 -7.30
CA CYS A 127 5.66 -13.54 -8.12
C CYS A 127 5.64 -13.17 -9.60
N LEU A 128 5.58 -11.88 -9.93
CA LEU A 128 5.64 -11.43 -11.32
C LEU A 128 7.03 -11.67 -11.93
N LEU A 129 8.08 -11.40 -11.15
CA LEU A 129 9.47 -11.56 -11.59
C LEU A 129 9.92 -13.01 -11.70
N SER A 130 9.32 -13.94 -10.93
CA SER A 130 9.64 -15.37 -10.98
C SER A 130 9.40 -16.04 -12.33
N ARG A 131 8.68 -15.38 -13.22
CA ARG A 131 8.50 -15.78 -14.63
C ARG A 131 9.80 -15.70 -15.44
N VAL A 132 10.77 -14.91 -14.98
CA VAL A 132 12.07 -14.69 -15.62
C VAL A 132 13.21 -15.10 -14.70
N ALA A 133 13.16 -14.72 -13.42
CA ALA A 133 14.22 -15.00 -12.47
C ALA A 133 13.64 -15.25 -11.07
N VAL A 134 14.14 -16.30 -10.40
CA VAL A 134 13.78 -16.60 -9.01
C VAL A 134 14.85 -16.00 -8.10
N PRO A 135 14.48 -15.20 -7.08
CA PRO A 135 15.47 -14.63 -6.18
C PRO A 135 16.04 -15.67 -5.22
N GLU A 136 17.25 -15.41 -4.74
CA GLU A 136 17.75 -16.04 -3.50
C GLU A 136 17.15 -15.31 -2.30
N ASP A 137 16.62 -16.09 -1.36
CA ASP A 137 16.14 -15.59 -0.08
C ASP A 137 17.30 -15.51 0.92
N VAL A 138 17.72 -14.28 1.24
CA VAL A 138 18.78 -13.97 2.21
C VAL A 138 18.22 -13.28 3.45
N SER A 139 16.93 -13.48 3.71
CA SER A 139 16.18 -12.81 4.78
C SER A 139 16.81 -13.05 6.15
N PRO A 140 17.16 -11.99 6.90
CA PRO A 140 17.41 -12.12 8.33
C PRO A 140 16.10 -12.33 9.09
N LYS A 141 16.18 -12.48 10.42
CA LYS A 141 15.02 -12.80 11.27
C LYS A 141 13.93 -11.71 11.30
N ASP A 142 14.27 -10.48 10.96
CA ASP A 142 13.45 -9.28 11.18
C ASP A 142 12.90 -8.63 9.90
N ARG A 143 13.37 -9.03 8.71
CA ARG A 143 12.90 -8.55 7.40
C ARG A 143 13.00 -9.60 6.31
N GLU A 144 12.17 -9.47 5.28
CA GLU A 144 12.39 -10.16 4.00
C GLU A 144 13.45 -9.42 3.18
N GLU A 145 14.40 -10.16 2.61
CA GLU A 145 15.45 -9.63 1.72
C GLU A 145 15.75 -10.63 0.61
N TRP A 146 15.56 -10.21 -0.64
CA TRP A 146 15.64 -11.06 -1.82
C TRP A 146 16.65 -10.50 -2.83
N VAL A 147 17.48 -11.39 -3.38
CA VAL A 147 18.55 -11.02 -4.31
C VAL A 147 18.39 -11.73 -5.66
N TYR A 148 18.32 -10.95 -6.73
CA TYR A 148 18.34 -11.40 -8.11
C TYR A 148 19.77 -11.26 -8.65
N LYS A 149 20.59 -12.30 -8.45
CA LYS A 149 22.04 -12.27 -8.74
C LYS A 149 22.36 -11.87 -10.18
N ASP A 150 21.66 -12.44 -11.15
CA ASP A 150 21.89 -12.18 -12.58
C ASP A 150 21.61 -10.73 -12.98
N TYR A 151 20.86 -10.00 -12.15
CA TYR A 151 20.52 -8.59 -12.36
C TYR A 151 21.24 -7.65 -11.40
N ASN A 152 22.04 -8.17 -10.46
CA ASN A 152 22.62 -7.39 -9.36
C ASN A 152 21.56 -6.48 -8.70
N PHE A 153 20.37 -7.02 -8.49
CA PHE A 153 19.22 -6.30 -7.96
C PHE A 153 18.80 -6.94 -6.64
N ASN A 154 18.53 -6.12 -5.63
CA ASN A 154 17.94 -6.59 -4.37
C ASN A 154 16.66 -5.83 -4.05
N MET A 155 15.76 -6.51 -3.35
CA MET A 155 14.60 -5.88 -2.73
C MET A 155 14.40 -6.35 -1.29
N SER A 156 14.00 -5.43 -0.42
CA SER A 156 13.84 -5.69 1.02
C SER A 156 12.52 -5.14 1.55
N SER A 157 11.95 -5.81 2.55
CA SER A 157 10.77 -5.33 3.27
C SER A 157 11.14 -4.83 4.67
N TYR A 158 10.78 -3.62 5.07
CA TYR A 158 10.92 -3.16 6.46
C TYR A 158 9.56 -2.98 7.11
N TRP A 159 9.27 -3.80 8.11
CA TRP A 159 8.01 -3.73 8.85
C TRP A 159 7.96 -2.51 9.77
N THR A 160 7.12 -1.54 9.44
CA THR A 160 6.79 -0.39 10.28
C THR A 160 5.36 0.07 10.01
N VAL A 161 4.50 -0.11 11.01
CA VAL A 161 3.06 0.14 10.82
C VAL A 161 2.64 1.59 11.04
N PHE A 162 3.53 2.42 11.61
CA PHE A 162 3.31 3.84 11.90
C PHE A 162 4.37 4.77 11.29
N PHE A 163 5.28 4.22 10.48
CA PHE A 163 6.47 4.87 9.91
C PHE A 163 7.51 5.37 10.93
N THR A 164 7.09 6.12 11.94
CA THR A 164 7.95 6.71 12.99
C THR A 164 8.24 5.74 14.12
N ARG A 165 9.11 6.15 15.05
CA ARG A 165 9.40 5.35 16.24
C ARG A 165 8.10 5.03 16.96
N SER A 166 7.93 3.76 17.28
CA SER A 166 6.76 3.29 18.02
C SER A 166 7.13 2.14 18.95
N GLU A 167 6.43 2.06 20.07
CA GLU A 167 6.55 1.00 21.06
C GLU A 167 5.23 0.25 21.10
N ARG A 168 5.27 -0.99 20.59
CA ARG A 168 4.09 -1.84 20.45
C ARG A 168 3.71 -2.44 21.81
N SER A 169 2.45 -2.34 22.17
CA SER A 169 1.93 -2.96 23.39
C SER A 169 1.21 -4.27 23.09
N LYS A 170 1.34 -5.25 24.00
CA LYS A 170 0.61 -6.53 23.91
C LYS A 170 -0.79 -6.45 24.52
N LYS A 171 -1.02 -5.54 25.47
CA LYS A 171 -2.24 -5.48 26.30
C LYS A 171 -2.74 -4.04 26.54
N GLY A 172 -2.33 -3.08 25.72
CA GLY A 172 -2.66 -1.66 25.90
C GLY A 172 -2.44 -0.85 24.62
N PRO A 173 -2.52 0.48 24.68
CA PRO A 173 -2.26 1.34 23.53
C PRO A 173 -0.81 1.19 23.06
N ASP A 174 -0.61 1.33 21.75
CA ASP A 174 0.73 1.53 21.19
C ASP A 174 1.19 2.98 21.45
N ASN A 175 2.45 3.18 21.82
CA ASN A 175 3.03 4.53 21.92
C ASN A 175 3.68 4.89 20.60
N ILE A 176 3.33 6.04 20.03
CA ILE A 176 3.82 6.49 18.73
C ILE A 176 4.43 7.88 18.89
N TYR A 177 5.70 8.00 18.54
CA TYR A 177 6.46 9.26 18.61
C TYR A 177 6.43 9.90 17.22
N LEU A 178 5.61 10.95 17.05
CA LEU A 178 5.22 11.49 15.74
C LEU A 178 6.36 12.25 15.03
N ASP A 179 7.35 12.70 15.78
CA ASP A 179 8.47 13.53 15.32
C ASP A 179 9.84 12.84 15.43
N GLU A 180 9.89 11.59 15.89
CA GLU A 180 11.10 10.77 16.01
C GLU A 180 11.24 9.76 14.85
N PHE A 181 12.43 9.66 14.27
CA PHE A 181 12.73 8.67 13.24
C PHE A 181 12.70 7.26 13.81
N ASN A 182 12.21 6.31 13.01
CA ASN A 182 12.37 4.89 13.30
C ASN A 182 13.69 4.40 12.70
N GLU A 183 14.73 4.28 13.53
CA GLU A 183 16.08 3.90 13.09
C GLU A 183 16.14 2.54 12.38
N TYR A 184 15.17 1.64 12.64
CA TYR A 184 15.12 0.32 12.02
C TYR A 184 15.20 0.36 10.50
N TRP A 185 14.43 1.26 9.87
CA TRP A 185 14.42 1.42 8.42
C TRP A 185 15.11 2.71 7.97
N THR A 186 15.03 3.78 8.75
CA THR A 186 15.60 5.08 8.35
C THR A 186 17.13 5.05 8.25
N SER A 187 17.81 4.25 9.08
CA SER A 187 19.26 4.05 8.99
C SER A 187 19.71 3.34 7.70
N LYS A 188 18.77 2.80 6.91
CA LYS A 188 19.04 2.06 5.68
C LYS A 188 18.71 2.84 4.42
N ILE A 189 18.13 4.04 4.52
CA ILE A 189 17.66 4.84 3.37
C ILE A 189 18.77 5.04 2.34
N ALA A 190 19.99 5.37 2.77
CA ALA A 190 21.13 5.58 1.89
C ALA A 190 21.50 4.37 1.01
N ASN A 191 21.09 3.16 1.40
CA ASN A 191 21.42 1.93 0.68
C ASN A 191 20.52 1.69 -0.55
N TYR A 192 19.38 2.39 -0.67
CA TYR A 192 18.36 2.08 -1.67
C TYR A 192 18.25 3.17 -2.75
N ASP A 193 18.10 2.75 -4.00
CA ASP A 193 17.81 3.64 -5.14
C ASP A 193 16.32 3.96 -5.21
N TYR A 194 15.49 2.98 -4.84
CA TYR A 194 14.05 3.08 -4.79
C TYR A 194 13.53 2.74 -3.39
N MET A 195 12.63 3.55 -2.84
CA MET A 195 11.91 3.16 -1.63
C MET A 195 10.43 3.51 -1.74
N ILE A 196 9.58 2.51 -1.51
CA ILE A 196 8.14 2.62 -1.49
C ILE A 196 7.69 2.57 -0.03
N ILE A 197 7.11 3.66 0.47
CA ILE A 197 6.54 3.72 1.81
C ILE A 197 5.01 3.58 1.75
N SER A 198 4.43 2.79 2.66
CA SER A 198 2.98 2.76 2.82
C SER A 198 2.54 2.19 4.17
N ALA A 199 1.56 2.82 4.80
CA ALA A 199 0.85 2.29 5.95
C ALA A 199 -0.53 2.95 6.02
N GLY A 200 -1.50 2.29 6.65
CA GLY A 200 -2.82 2.89 6.89
C GLY A 200 -3.66 2.08 7.86
N GLN A 201 -3.69 0.75 7.67
CA GLN A 201 -4.62 -0.14 8.36
C GLN A 201 -4.38 -0.25 9.88
N TRP A 202 -3.18 0.07 10.35
CA TRP A 202 -2.85 0.06 11.78
C TRP A 202 -3.19 1.35 12.50
N TRP A 203 -3.48 2.45 11.80
CA TRP A 203 -3.81 3.73 12.44
C TRP A 203 -5.18 3.74 13.12
N PHE A 204 -6.00 2.71 12.89
CA PHE A 204 -7.28 2.54 13.57
C PHE A 204 -7.17 1.95 14.99
N VAL A 205 -6.00 1.39 15.35
CA VAL A 205 -5.77 0.75 16.66
C VAL A 205 -5.66 1.79 17.76
N THR A 206 -5.97 1.38 18.99
CA THR A 206 -5.84 2.24 20.15
C THR A 206 -4.37 2.65 20.35
N SER A 207 -4.09 3.95 20.45
CA SER A 207 -2.72 4.46 20.49
C SER A 207 -2.59 5.75 21.29
N MET A 208 -1.41 5.97 21.86
CA MET A 208 -0.97 7.21 22.51
C MET A 208 0.04 7.90 21.60
N TYR A 209 -0.16 9.19 21.36
CA TYR A 209 0.69 9.99 20.49
C TYR A 209 1.58 10.91 21.30
N TYR A 210 2.86 10.92 20.96
CA TYR A 210 3.87 11.77 21.58
C TYR A 210 4.48 12.70 20.53
N GLU A 211 4.67 13.96 20.90
CA GLU A 211 5.39 14.97 20.13
C GLU A 211 6.36 15.68 21.08
N ASN A 212 7.63 15.83 20.70
CA ASN A 212 8.70 16.28 21.57
C ASN A 212 8.75 15.50 22.91
N ARG A 213 8.47 14.19 22.85
CA ARG A 213 8.35 13.28 24.01
C ARG A 213 7.31 13.70 25.05
N ARG A 214 6.34 14.53 24.67
CA ARG A 214 5.19 14.90 25.50
C ARG A 214 3.93 14.32 24.91
N LEU A 215 2.98 13.94 25.77
CA LEU A 215 1.71 13.39 25.33
C LEU A 215 0.94 14.47 24.55
N PHE A 216 0.68 14.18 23.27
CA PHE A 216 0.00 15.07 22.33
C PHE A 216 -1.50 14.77 22.25
N GLY A 217 -1.87 13.49 22.37
CA GLY A 217 -3.24 13.01 22.36
C GLY A 217 -3.29 11.50 22.19
N CYS A 218 -4.48 10.97 21.93
CA CYS A 218 -4.66 9.54 21.70
C CYS A 218 -5.66 9.25 20.58
N ASN A 219 -5.78 7.97 20.23
CA ASN A 219 -6.87 7.43 19.43
C ASN A 219 -7.53 6.30 20.23
N LYS A 220 -8.83 6.43 20.54
CA LYS A 220 -9.65 5.41 21.21
C LYS A 220 -9.08 4.91 22.55
N CYS A 221 -8.35 5.75 23.28
CA CYS A 221 -7.70 5.34 24.53
C CYS A 221 -8.67 5.23 25.72
N LYS A 222 -9.81 5.94 25.68
CA LYS A 222 -10.78 6.02 26.78
C LYS A 222 -10.20 6.53 28.11
N GLU A 223 -9.11 7.28 28.04
CA GLU A 223 -8.48 7.93 29.19
C GLU A 223 -9.04 9.36 29.32
N GLU A 224 -9.77 9.66 30.40
CA GLU A 224 -10.46 10.95 30.58
C GLU A 224 -9.52 12.15 30.59
N SER A 225 -8.27 11.96 31.04
CA SER A 225 -7.25 13.00 31.13
C SER A 225 -6.49 13.25 29.83
N VAL A 226 -6.76 12.47 28.77
CA VAL A 226 -6.03 12.54 27.50
C VAL A 226 -7.01 12.88 26.36
N PRO A 227 -6.74 13.93 25.57
CA PRO A 227 -7.60 14.27 24.45
C PRO A 227 -7.55 13.17 23.37
N ASP A 228 -8.71 12.57 23.06
CA ASP A 228 -8.87 11.71 21.89
C ASP A 228 -9.00 12.58 20.64
N ILE A 229 -7.93 12.59 19.85
CA ILE A 229 -7.79 13.42 18.65
C ILE A 229 -8.03 12.62 17.36
N GLY A 230 -8.43 11.35 17.48
CA GLY A 230 -8.42 10.41 16.36
C GLY A 230 -7.01 10.17 15.82
N PHE A 231 -6.87 9.72 14.58
CA PHE A 231 -5.56 9.35 14.01
C PHE A 231 -5.09 10.20 12.83
N TYR A 232 -5.94 11.04 12.22
CA TYR A 232 -5.57 11.74 10.98
C TYR A 232 -4.42 12.73 11.16
N SER A 233 -4.46 13.56 12.21
CA SER A 233 -3.38 14.52 12.49
C SER A 233 -2.08 13.83 12.87
N ALA A 234 -2.17 12.73 13.61
CA ALA A 234 -1.04 11.87 13.96
C ALA A 234 -0.43 11.20 12.71
N TYR A 235 -1.26 10.65 11.83
CA TYR A 235 -0.86 10.07 10.55
C TYR A 235 -0.13 11.10 9.69
N GLN A 236 -0.68 12.31 9.55
CA GLN A 236 -0.07 13.39 8.77
C GLN A 236 1.32 13.76 9.32
N LYS A 237 1.44 13.95 10.64
CA LYS A 237 2.72 14.26 11.28
C LYS A 237 3.75 13.14 11.08
N ALA A 238 3.36 11.89 11.28
CA ALA A 238 4.26 10.75 11.11
C ALA A 238 4.71 10.57 9.65
N LEU A 239 3.81 10.74 8.69
CA LEU A 239 4.14 10.72 7.26
C LEU A 239 5.12 11.86 6.92
N ARG A 240 4.86 13.08 7.39
CA ARG A 240 5.75 14.24 7.22
C ARG A 240 7.14 13.98 7.77
N THR A 241 7.23 13.46 9.00
CA THR A 241 8.49 13.07 9.64
C THR A 241 9.25 12.02 8.83
N SER A 242 8.54 11.07 8.24
CA SER A 242 9.15 9.99 7.45
C SER A 242 9.66 10.48 6.10
N LEU A 243 8.91 11.35 5.42
CA LEU A 243 9.35 12.01 4.18
C LEU A 243 10.54 12.95 4.44
N ARG A 244 10.57 13.62 5.60
CA ARG A 244 11.74 14.37 6.06
C ARG A 244 12.96 13.45 6.21
N ALA A 245 12.82 12.29 6.87
CA ALA A 245 13.90 11.32 7.02
C ALA A 245 14.45 10.87 5.66
N MET A 246 13.57 10.55 4.71
CA MET A 246 13.94 10.19 3.35
C MET A 246 14.72 11.31 2.65
N ARG A 247 14.31 12.56 2.83
CA ARG A 247 15.01 13.71 2.24
C ARG A 247 16.34 14.05 2.91
N GLU A 248 16.54 13.68 4.17
CA GLU A 248 17.75 13.98 4.95
C GLU A 248 18.80 12.88 4.85
N LEU A 249 18.38 11.62 4.73
CA LEU A 249 19.25 10.45 4.85
C LEU A 249 19.50 9.72 3.52
N ALA A 250 18.89 10.18 2.42
CA ALA A 250 19.06 9.56 1.11
C ALA A 250 20.42 9.85 0.46
N LYS A 251 20.87 8.88 -0.35
CA LYS A 251 21.91 9.12 -1.35
C LYS A 251 21.37 10.00 -2.50
N PRO A 252 22.22 10.79 -3.17
CA PRO A 252 21.81 11.58 -4.32
C PRO A 252 21.13 10.74 -5.40
N GLY A 253 20.09 11.29 -6.03
CA GLY A 253 19.42 10.66 -7.15
C GLY A 253 18.45 9.52 -6.78
N ALA A 254 18.19 9.25 -5.49
CA ALA A 254 17.18 8.28 -5.09
C ALA A 254 15.75 8.73 -5.48
N THR A 255 14.90 7.76 -5.81
CA THR A 255 13.47 7.97 -6.11
C THR A 255 12.61 7.29 -5.05
N PHE A 256 11.62 8.03 -4.58
CA PHE A 256 10.76 7.64 -3.48
C PHE A 256 9.30 7.63 -3.89
N PHE A 257 8.56 6.63 -3.42
CA PHE A 257 7.14 6.50 -3.70
C PHE A 257 6.34 6.40 -2.42
N ILE A 258 5.24 7.15 -2.36
CA ILE A 258 4.15 6.84 -1.44
C ILE A 258 3.19 5.93 -2.19
N ARG A 259 2.96 4.69 -1.73
CA ARG A 259 1.82 3.91 -2.22
C ARG A 259 0.60 4.37 -1.44
N SER A 260 -0.43 4.83 -2.15
CA SER A 260 -1.64 5.32 -1.50
C SER A 260 -2.35 4.23 -0.70
N VAL A 261 -3.26 4.66 0.17
CA VAL A 261 -4.05 3.75 1.02
C VAL A 261 -4.76 2.69 0.17
N SER A 262 -4.62 1.43 0.57
CA SER A 262 -5.42 0.34 0.00
C SER A 262 -6.66 0.16 0.88
N PRO A 263 -7.87 0.35 0.31
CA PRO A 263 -9.10 0.17 1.06
C PRO A 263 -9.31 -1.31 1.41
N ASP A 264 -9.92 -1.54 2.57
CA ASP A 264 -10.56 -2.81 2.91
C ASP A 264 -12.00 -2.84 2.37
N HIS A 265 -12.59 -4.03 2.30
CA HIS A 265 -13.96 -4.21 1.81
C HIS A 265 -14.82 -5.04 2.77
N PHE A 266 -14.78 -4.75 4.07
CA PHE A 266 -15.66 -5.41 5.03
C PHE A 266 -17.12 -5.03 4.81
N GLU A 267 -17.98 -6.06 4.82
CA GLU A 267 -19.44 -5.96 4.75
C GLU A 267 -20.08 -6.57 5.98
N GLY A 268 -21.26 -6.09 6.38
CA GLY A 268 -22.01 -6.66 7.52
C GLY A 268 -21.32 -6.49 8.88
N GLY A 269 -20.21 -5.74 8.93
CA GLY A 269 -19.38 -5.54 10.11
C GLY A 269 -18.01 -5.00 9.72
N SER A 270 -17.06 -5.15 10.63
CA SER A 270 -15.65 -4.83 10.56
C SER A 270 -14.85 -6.09 10.91
N TRP A 271 -13.52 -6.00 10.82
CA TRP A 271 -12.62 -7.13 11.05
C TRP A 271 -12.79 -7.87 12.40
N TYR A 272 -13.34 -7.22 13.44
CA TYR A 272 -13.48 -7.78 14.79
C TYR A 272 -14.91 -8.07 15.23
N ASN A 273 -15.93 -7.75 14.43
CA ASN A 273 -17.34 -7.90 14.82
C ASN A 273 -18.19 -8.58 13.73
N GLY A 274 -17.58 -9.51 12.99
CA GLY A 274 -18.29 -10.37 12.03
C GLY A 274 -18.39 -9.82 10.61
N GLY A 275 -17.52 -8.88 10.23
CA GLY A 275 -17.42 -8.43 8.84
C GLY A 275 -16.89 -9.51 7.91
N TYR A 276 -17.31 -9.49 6.64
CA TYR A 276 -16.92 -10.45 5.59
C TYR A 276 -16.72 -9.76 4.24
N CYS A 277 -16.16 -10.47 3.24
CA CYS A 277 -15.94 -9.94 1.88
C CYS A 277 -16.03 -11.04 0.82
N ASN A 278 -17.17 -11.72 0.76
CA ASN A 278 -17.40 -12.86 -0.14
C ASN A 278 -17.87 -12.46 -1.56
N ARG A 279 -17.66 -11.21 -1.98
CA ARG A 279 -17.98 -10.79 -3.35
C ARG A 279 -17.07 -11.51 -4.35
N THR A 280 -17.61 -11.82 -5.52
CA THR A 280 -16.90 -12.54 -6.60
C THR A 280 -16.79 -11.74 -7.89
N LYS A 281 -17.20 -10.47 -7.85
CA LYS A 281 -17.14 -9.53 -8.98
C LYS A 281 -16.68 -8.16 -8.52
N PRO A 282 -15.96 -7.41 -9.36
CA PRO A 282 -15.60 -6.04 -9.08
C PRO A 282 -16.83 -5.13 -9.09
N PHE A 283 -16.68 -3.97 -8.48
CA PHE A 283 -17.60 -2.86 -8.67
C PHE A 283 -17.29 -2.11 -9.97
N ARG A 284 -18.30 -1.47 -10.54
CA ARG A 284 -18.12 -0.37 -11.49
C ARG A 284 -17.93 0.95 -10.74
N ARG A 285 -17.33 1.94 -11.40
CA ARG A 285 -17.04 3.26 -10.80
C ARG A 285 -18.22 3.92 -10.07
N LEU A 286 -19.44 3.75 -10.57
CA LEU A 286 -20.67 4.37 -10.04
C LEU A 286 -21.40 3.49 -9.01
N GLU A 287 -20.95 2.26 -8.77
CA GLU A 287 -21.60 1.32 -7.84
C GLU A 287 -21.11 1.45 -6.40
N THR A 288 -20.01 2.16 -6.18
CA THR A 288 -19.43 2.37 -4.87
C THR A 288 -18.72 3.72 -4.81
N ASP A 289 -18.63 4.30 -3.61
CA ASP A 289 -17.79 5.45 -3.30
C ASP A 289 -16.56 5.00 -2.52
N LEU A 290 -15.52 5.84 -2.49
CA LEU A 290 -14.40 5.60 -1.58
C LEU A 290 -14.86 5.86 -0.15
N ASP A 291 -14.53 4.96 0.78
CA ASP A 291 -14.90 5.16 2.18
C ASP A 291 -14.27 6.46 2.73
N PRO A 292 -14.92 7.15 3.69
CA PRO A 292 -14.43 8.43 4.19
C PRO A 292 -13.02 8.37 4.78
N TYR A 293 -12.61 7.24 5.37
CA TYR A 293 -11.30 7.11 5.99
C TYR A 293 -10.19 7.03 4.96
N SER A 294 -10.36 6.18 3.95
CA SER A 294 -9.43 6.10 2.82
C SER A 294 -9.38 7.40 2.03
N ALA A 295 -10.52 8.10 1.87
CA ALA A 295 -10.56 9.40 1.19
C ALA A 295 -9.71 10.46 1.90
N VAL A 296 -9.82 10.57 3.24
CA VAL A 296 -9.02 11.50 4.04
C VAL A 296 -7.55 11.11 4.05
N LEU A 297 -7.22 9.83 4.23
CA LEU A 297 -5.83 9.35 4.21
C LEU A 297 -5.16 9.60 2.86
N ARG A 298 -5.84 9.31 1.75
CA ARG A 298 -5.34 9.63 0.41
C ARG A 298 -5.11 11.13 0.23
N GLY A 299 -6.02 11.97 0.73
CA GLY A 299 -5.85 13.43 0.74
C GLY A 299 -4.59 13.88 1.47
N ILE A 300 -4.35 13.37 2.69
CA ILE A 300 -3.13 13.64 3.46
C ILE A 300 -1.89 13.17 2.72
N GLN A 301 -1.91 11.96 2.16
CA GLN A 301 -0.80 11.40 1.39
C GLN A 301 -0.45 12.29 0.18
N MET A 302 -1.45 12.82 -0.51
CA MET A 302 -1.24 13.75 -1.64
C MET A 302 -0.71 15.11 -1.19
N GLU A 303 -1.17 15.63 -0.06
CA GLU A 303 -0.69 16.90 0.49
C GLU A 303 0.79 16.81 0.89
N GLU A 304 1.15 15.79 1.69
CA GLU A 304 2.54 15.60 2.13
C GLU A 304 3.48 15.24 0.97
N LEU A 305 2.97 14.57 -0.08
CA LEU A 305 3.74 14.32 -1.29
C LEU A 305 4.16 15.61 -1.99
N LYS A 306 3.25 16.58 -2.13
CA LYS A 306 3.55 17.86 -2.79
C LYS A 306 4.70 18.59 -2.08
N ILE A 307 4.65 18.61 -0.74
CA ILE A 307 5.72 19.18 0.08
C ILE A 307 7.03 18.41 -0.14
N ALA A 308 6.99 17.08 -0.15
CA ALA A 308 8.17 16.25 -0.36
C ALA A 308 8.79 16.43 -1.76
N GLN A 309 7.98 16.62 -2.80
CA GLN A 309 8.44 16.96 -4.15
C GLN A 309 9.15 18.32 -4.15
N GLU A 310 8.49 19.38 -3.67
CA GLU A 310 9.06 20.72 -3.64
C GLU A 310 10.39 20.80 -2.87
N GLU A 311 10.51 20.09 -1.75
CA GLU A 311 11.71 20.09 -0.93
C GLU A 311 12.76 19.08 -1.42
N GLY A 312 12.34 17.95 -1.99
CA GLY A 312 13.20 16.87 -2.50
C GLY A 312 13.94 17.27 -3.77
N ASN A 313 13.26 17.97 -4.68
CA ASN A 313 13.82 18.36 -5.98
C ASN A 313 15.02 19.30 -5.81
N LYS A 314 14.99 20.15 -4.77
CA LYS A 314 16.12 21.02 -4.38
C LYS A 314 17.38 20.24 -3.99
N LYS A 315 17.26 18.95 -3.66
CA LYS A 315 18.35 18.04 -3.31
C LYS A 315 18.61 16.96 -4.38
N GLY A 316 17.97 17.05 -5.54
CA GLY A 316 18.08 16.03 -6.59
C GLY A 316 17.45 14.68 -6.23
N LEU A 317 16.50 14.68 -5.31
CA LEU A 317 15.68 13.51 -4.95
C LEU A 317 14.33 13.61 -5.65
N ARG A 318 13.74 12.47 -6.02
CA ARG A 318 12.45 12.43 -6.72
C ARG A 318 11.40 11.77 -5.83
N PHE A 319 10.22 12.36 -5.74
CA PHE A 319 9.10 11.82 -4.99
C PHE A 319 7.88 11.64 -5.88
N GLY A 320 7.25 10.46 -5.83
CA GLY A 320 6.07 10.12 -6.61
C GLY A 320 5.01 9.36 -5.80
N MET A 321 3.88 9.08 -6.44
CA MET A 321 2.81 8.26 -5.88
C MET A 321 2.57 7.03 -6.74
N ILE A 322 2.39 5.89 -6.10
CA ILE A 322 1.74 4.72 -6.70
C ILE A 322 0.29 4.77 -6.20
N ASP A 323 -0.59 5.46 -6.94
CA ASP A 323 -1.95 5.71 -6.46
C ASP A 323 -2.87 4.52 -6.79
N VAL A 324 -2.93 3.58 -5.85
CA VAL A 324 -3.68 2.33 -6.00
C VAL A 324 -5.14 2.48 -5.57
N THR A 325 -5.46 3.45 -4.70
CA THR A 325 -6.79 3.59 -4.10
C THR A 325 -7.95 3.58 -5.12
N PRO A 326 -7.89 4.33 -6.25
CA PRO A 326 -9.00 4.38 -7.20
C PRO A 326 -9.27 3.04 -7.88
N ALA A 327 -8.21 2.27 -8.17
CA ALA A 327 -8.33 0.94 -8.76
C ALA A 327 -8.82 -0.07 -7.73
N MET A 328 -8.25 -0.04 -6.52
CA MET A 328 -8.50 -1.08 -5.52
C MET A 328 -9.86 -0.97 -4.85
N ARG A 329 -10.44 0.23 -4.73
CA ARG A 329 -11.82 0.41 -4.22
C ARG A 329 -12.88 -0.33 -5.03
N LEU A 330 -12.54 -0.71 -6.26
CA LEU A 330 -13.44 -1.41 -7.19
C LEU A 330 -13.27 -2.93 -7.13
N ARG A 331 -12.40 -3.45 -6.25
CA ARG A 331 -12.00 -4.86 -6.24
C ARG A 331 -12.35 -5.60 -4.95
N PRO A 332 -13.59 -5.53 -4.43
CA PRO A 332 -13.96 -6.31 -3.25
C PRO A 332 -13.80 -7.83 -3.47
N ASP A 333 -13.76 -8.27 -4.73
CA ASP A 333 -13.56 -9.66 -5.14
C ASP A 333 -12.11 -10.17 -5.01
N GLY A 334 -11.14 -9.27 -4.81
CA GLY A 334 -9.72 -9.62 -4.78
C GLY A 334 -9.18 -10.09 -3.43
N HIS A 335 -9.98 -10.05 -2.37
CA HIS A 335 -9.54 -10.36 -1.01
C HIS A 335 -9.48 -11.88 -0.74
N PRO A 336 -8.58 -12.35 0.14
CA PRO A 336 -8.54 -13.74 0.57
C PRO A 336 -9.78 -14.20 1.31
N ASP A 337 -10.49 -13.32 2.02
CA ASP A 337 -11.61 -13.70 2.87
C ASP A 337 -11.20 -14.81 3.86
N ILE A 338 -11.95 -15.91 3.94
CA ILE A 338 -11.60 -17.07 4.78
C ILE A 338 -10.37 -17.86 4.27
N TYR A 339 -9.97 -17.66 3.01
CA TYR A 339 -8.91 -18.43 2.36
C TYR A 339 -7.50 -17.95 2.74
N ARG A 340 -7.36 -16.94 3.60
CA ARG A 340 -6.05 -16.60 4.17
C ARG A 340 -5.54 -17.66 5.13
N ARG A 341 -6.45 -18.22 5.94
CA ARG A 341 -6.15 -19.17 7.01
C ARG A 341 -7.21 -20.27 7.03
N PRO A 342 -7.20 -21.19 6.05
CA PRO A 342 -8.29 -22.16 5.87
C PRO A 342 -8.47 -23.15 7.04
N ASN A 343 -7.49 -23.24 7.96
CA ASN A 343 -7.47 -24.20 9.07
C ASN A 343 -7.61 -23.54 10.46
N GLU A 344 -7.96 -22.25 10.54
CA GLU A 344 -8.14 -21.50 11.79
C GLU A 344 -9.62 -21.13 12.00
N GLU A 345 -9.97 -20.58 13.18
CA GLU A 345 -11.30 -19.97 13.41
C GLU A 345 -11.62 -18.96 12.30
N VAL A 346 -12.88 -18.87 11.89
CA VAL A 346 -13.32 -18.08 10.73
C VAL A 346 -13.02 -16.59 10.97
N VAL A 347 -11.87 -16.15 10.47
CA VAL A 347 -11.45 -14.75 10.42
C VAL A 347 -11.40 -14.34 8.95
N HIS A 348 -12.34 -13.50 8.54
CA HIS A 348 -12.39 -12.96 7.19
C HIS A 348 -11.29 -11.91 7.00
N ASP A 349 -10.39 -12.13 6.05
CA ASP A 349 -9.40 -11.13 5.66
C ASP A 349 -9.89 -10.32 4.45
N CYS A 350 -10.39 -9.13 4.75
CA CYS A 350 -10.87 -8.16 3.76
C CYS A 350 -9.93 -6.97 3.59
N VAL A 351 -8.66 -7.14 4.00
CA VAL A 351 -7.63 -6.10 3.96
C VAL A 351 -6.56 -6.45 2.94
N HIS A 352 -6.08 -7.70 2.97
CA HIS A 352 -4.98 -8.19 2.13
C HIS A 352 -5.48 -8.66 0.78
N TRP A 353 -4.58 -8.96 -0.14
CA TRP A 353 -4.92 -9.32 -1.50
C TRP A 353 -4.42 -10.71 -1.86
N CYS A 354 -5.25 -11.47 -2.57
CA CYS A 354 -4.84 -12.73 -3.17
C CYS A 354 -3.67 -12.53 -4.15
N LEU A 355 -2.78 -13.52 -4.22
CA LEU A 355 -1.70 -13.62 -5.19
C LEU A 355 -1.83 -14.94 -5.98
N PRO A 356 -1.99 -14.90 -7.31
CA PRO A 356 -2.22 -13.71 -8.15
C PRO A 356 -3.55 -13.01 -7.81
N GLY A 357 -3.67 -11.75 -8.22
CA GLY A 357 -4.87 -10.97 -7.96
C GLY A 357 -4.76 -9.49 -8.36
N PRO A 358 -5.77 -8.67 -8.04
CA PRO A 358 -5.79 -7.25 -8.42
C PRO A 358 -4.57 -6.45 -7.97
N ILE A 359 -3.89 -6.87 -6.90
CA ILE A 359 -2.66 -6.25 -6.40
C ILE A 359 -1.52 -6.21 -7.43
N ASP A 360 -1.54 -7.09 -8.43
CA ASP A 360 -0.52 -7.12 -9.49
C ASP A 360 -0.48 -5.80 -10.29
N VAL A 361 -1.60 -5.06 -10.37
CA VAL A 361 -1.65 -3.73 -11.01
C VAL A 361 -0.76 -2.70 -10.31
N TRP A 362 -0.47 -2.88 -9.02
CA TRP A 362 0.43 -1.95 -8.30
C TRP A 362 1.83 -1.98 -8.89
N ASN A 363 2.25 -3.16 -9.35
CA ASN A 363 3.54 -3.38 -9.99
C ASN A 363 3.53 -2.93 -11.47
N GLU A 364 2.39 -3.00 -12.16
CA GLU A 364 2.22 -2.35 -13.47
C GLU A 364 2.41 -0.83 -13.36
N PHE A 365 1.78 -0.19 -12.36
CA PHE A 365 1.97 1.22 -12.07
C PHE A 365 3.43 1.53 -11.73
N LEU A 366 4.05 0.75 -10.85
CA LEU A 366 5.45 0.91 -10.48
C LEU A 366 6.36 0.84 -11.71
N LEU A 367 6.18 -0.16 -12.58
CA LEU A 367 6.98 -0.29 -13.80
C LEU A 367 6.86 0.95 -14.70
N GLN A 368 5.65 1.46 -14.92
CA GLN A 368 5.46 2.66 -15.74
C GLN A 368 6.08 3.91 -15.10
N LEU A 369 6.00 4.04 -13.77
CA LEU A 369 6.64 5.12 -13.03
C LEU A 369 8.17 5.05 -13.12
N LEU A 370 8.76 3.85 -13.02
CA LEU A 370 10.19 3.65 -13.21
C LEU A 370 10.64 3.97 -14.64
N ILE A 371 9.83 3.64 -15.66
CA ILE A 371 10.10 4.03 -17.04
C ILE A 371 10.11 5.57 -17.18
N ARG A 372 9.12 6.25 -16.59
CA ARG A 372 9.05 7.73 -16.58
C ARG A 372 10.23 8.37 -15.85
N ASP A 373 10.72 7.73 -14.78
CA ASP A 373 11.87 8.16 -14.00
C ASP A 373 13.20 8.10 -14.78
N GLN A 374 13.34 7.18 -15.74
CA GLN A 374 14.58 7.05 -16.53
C GLN A 374 14.74 8.10 -17.64
N ASP A 375 13.68 8.83 -18.00
CA ASP A 375 13.70 9.81 -19.09
C ASP A 375 13.34 11.21 -18.56
N PRO A 376 14.35 12.08 -18.31
CA PRO A 376 14.11 13.46 -17.88
C PRO A 376 13.36 14.32 -18.90
N GLN A 377 13.33 13.91 -20.17
CA GLN A 377 12.58 14.58 -21.25
C GLN A 377 11.12 14.11 -21.31
N ASN A 378 10.75 13.08 -20.54
CA ASN A 378 9.38 12.58 -20.49
C ASN A 378 8.46 13.67 -19.89
N PRO A 379 7.35 14.04 -20.54
CA PRO A 379 6.40 15.01 -19.97
C PRO A 379 5.82 14.56 -18.62
N ASN A 380 5.90 13.26 -18.33
CA ASN A 380 5.39 12.62 -17.11
C ASN A 380 6.52 12.19 -16.18
N HIS A 381 7.73 12.71 -16.38
CA HIS A 381 8.88 12.47 -15.51
C HIS A 381 8.53 12.85 -14.06
N ILE A 382 8.99 12.03 -13.12
CA ILE A 382 8.81 12.29 -11.70
C ILE A 382 9.76 13.45 -11.35
N ARG A 383 9.22 14.67 -11.37
CA ARG A 383 10.00 15.88 -11.16
C ARG A 383 10.38 16.08 -9.72
#